data_AF-H9FII1-F1
#
_entry.id   AF-H9FII1-F1
#
_cell.length_a   1.000
_cell.length_b   1.000
_cell.length_c   1.000
_cell.angle_alpha   90.00
_cell.angle_beta   90.00
_cell.angle_gamma   90.00
#
_symmetry.space_group_name_H-M   'P 1'
#
loop_
_entity.id
_entity.type
_entity.pdbx_description
1 polymer ?
#
loop_
_entity_poly.entity_id
_entity_poly.type
_entity_poly.pdbx_seq_one_letter_code
_entity_poly.pdbx_strand_id
1 'polypeptide(L)'
;PFKRNQRMELLIAFEVIGVTLHTRDLQVQLQLSTSSHQDNLWPMTLTLLVDYTLQTSLSMVNHRLQSFFGGTVMGESGMKTVEDVGSPLKYEFQVGPMGEGLVGLGTLVLGLEWPYEVSNGKWLLYPTEITIHGNGSWP
;
A
#
# COMPACT_ATOMS: atom_id res chain seq x y z
N PRO A 1 -20.12 47.87 10.37
CA PRO A 1 -21.25 47.13 9.79
C PRO A 1 -21.04 46.98 8.28
N PHE A 2 -21.38 45.82 7.70
CA PHE A 2 -21.35 45.67 6.24
C PHE A 2 -22.36 46.62 5.60
N LYS A 3 -21.91 47.37 4.59
CA LYS A 3 -22.80 48.28 3.84
C LYS A 3 -23.77 47.46 2.99
N ARG A 4 -24.92 48.05 2.66
CA ARG A 4 -25.90 47.42 1.74
C ARG A 4 -25.21 47.01 0.44
N ASN A 5 -25.46 45.79 -0.01
CA ASN A 5 -24.89 45.19 -1.22
C ASN A 5 -23.36 45.06 -1.23
N GLN A 6 -22.70 45.24 -0.10
CA GLN A 6 -21.28 44.94 0.02
C GLN A 6 -21.07 43.42 -0.02
N ARG A 7 -20.11 42.97 -0.83
CA ARG A 7 -19.64 41.59 -0.85
C ARG A 7 -18.24 41.53 -0.24
N MET A 8 -17.95 40.42 0.41
CA MET A 8 -16.62 40.11 0.94
C MET A 8 -16.33 38.64 0.68
N GLU A 9 -15.09 38.37 0.32
CA GLU A 9 -14.58 37.02 0.13
C GLU A 9 -13.74 36.64 1.35
N LEU A 10 -13.92 35.42 1.83
CA LEU A 10 -13.18 34.87 2.96
C LEU A 10 -12.58 33.54 2.53
N LEU A 11 -11.27 33.40 2.73
CA LEU A 11 -10.56 32.14 2.55
C LEU A 11 -10.37 31.50 3.93
N ILE A 12 -10.93 30.31 4.11
CA ILE A 12 -10.79 29.52 5.33
C ILE A 12 -10.02 28.26 4.95
N ALA A 13 -8.82 28.11 5.48
CA ALA A 13 -8.04 26.89 5.38
C ALA A 13 -8.33 26.02 6.60
N PHE A 14 -8.59 24.74 6.35
CA PHE A 14 -8.77 23.75 7.41
C PHE A 14 -7.58 22.80 7.40
N GLU A 15 -7.03 22.54 8.57
CA GLU A 15 -6.21 21.34 8.76
C GLU A 15 -7.15 20.19 9.06
N VAL A 16 -6.99 19.10 8.32
CA VAL A 16 -7.87 17.95 8.41
C VAL A 16 -7.11 16.85 9.16
N ILE A 17 -7.53 16.57 10.39
CA ILE A 17 -6.96 15.52 11.25
C ILE A 17 -7.93 14.35 11.40
N GLY A 18 -7.40 13.14 11.57
CA GLY A 18 -8.22 11.95 11.86
C GLY A 18 -9.09 11.46 10.70
N VAL A 19 -8.79 11.88 9.47
CA VAL A 19 -9.38 11.29 8.27
C VAL A 19 -8.88 9.85 8.13
N THR A 20 -9.80 8.94 7.84
CA THR A 20 -9.53 7.52 7.65
C THR A 20 -9.94 7.09 6.24
N LEU A 21 -9.49 5.94 5.75
CA LEU A 21 -9.95 5.41 4.44
C LEU A 21 -11.46 5.14 4.38
N HIS A 22 -12.18 5.14 5.51
CA HIS A 22 -13.63 5.03 5.55
C HIS A 22 -14.35 6.38 5.39
N THR A 23 -13.64 7.49 5.55
CA THR A 23 -14.20 8.84 5.45
C THR A 23 -14.39 9.18 3.97
N ARG A 24 -15.63 9.17 3.46
CA ARG A 24 -15.93 9.50 2.06
C ARG A 24 -16.14 10.99 1.84
N ASP A 25 -16.64 11.66 2.86
CA ASP A 25 -16.92 13.08 2.84
C ASP A 25 -16.74 13.70 4.22
N LEU A 26 -16.50 15.01 4.21
CA LEU A 26 -16.48 15.88 5.39
C LEU A 26 -17.62 16.89 5.24
N GLN A 27 -18.46 16.99 6.26
CA GLN A 27 -19.53 17.98 6.30
C GLN A 27 -19.07 19.22 7.06
N VAL A 28 -19.13 20.36 6.39
CA VAL A 28 -18.82 21.67 6.98
C VAL A 28 -20.09 22.49 7.01
N GLN A 29 -20.43 23.04 8.18
CA GLN A 29 -21.58 23.92 8.32
C GLN A 29 -21.12 25.37 8.48
N LEU A 30 -21.60 26.25 7.61
CA LEU A 30 -21.39 27.69 7.70
C LEU A 30 -22.69 28.35 8.17
N GLN A 31 -22.62 29.07 9.29
CA GLN A 31 -23.73 29.86 9.78
C GLN A 31 -23.30 31.32 9.94
N LEU A 32 -24.02 32.21 9.28
CA LEU A 32 -23.81 33.65 9.42
C LEU A 32 -24.65 34.17 10.61
N SER A 33 -24.10 35.11 11.36
CA SER A 33 -24.80 35.78 12.44
C SER A 33 -24.58 37.29 12.38
N THR A 34 -25.56 38.04 12.88
CA THR A 34 -25.49 39.50 13.00
C THR A 34 -26.05 39.93 14.36
N SER A 35 -25.66 41.11 14.84
CA SER A 35 -26.23 41.69 16.07
C SER A 35 -27.63 42.29 15.88
N SER A 36 -28.09 42.42 14.64
CA SER A 36 -29.44 42.88 14.31
C SER A 36 -30.38 41.68 14.15
N HIS A 37 -31.68 41.90 14.36
CA HIS A 37 -32.68 40.87 14.13
C HIS A 37 -32.74 40.49 12.64
N GLN A 38 -32.67 39.21 12.32
CA GLN A 38 -32.73 38.65 10.96
C GLN A 38 -33.50 37.32 11.01
N ASP A 39 -34.58 37.19 10.23
CA ASP A 39 -35.48 36.02 10.27
C ASP A 39 -35.00 34.83 9.43
N ASN A 40 -34.00 35.02 8.57
CA ASN A 40 -33.68 34.08 7.48
C ASN A 40 -32.19 33.71 7.37
N LEU A 41 -31.45 33.75 8.48
CA LEU A 41 -30.05 33.30 8.52
C LEU A 41 -29.95 31.81 8.84
N TRP A 42 -30.20 30.98 7.84
CA TRP A 42 -30.11 29.53 7.95
C TRP A 42 -28.66 29.04 7.78
N PRO A 43 -28.24 28.01 8.52
CA PRO A 43 -26.97 27.35 8.26
C PRO A 43 -26.92 26.72 6.87
N MET A 44 -25.78 26.82 6.21
CA MET A 44 -25.49 26.14 4.95
C MET A 44 -24.53 24.99 5.21
N THR A 45 -24.88 23.79 4.77
CA THR A 45 -23.99 22.62 4.82
C THR A 45 -23.28 22.46 3.48
N LEU A 46 -21.97 22.34 3.52
CA LEU A 46 -21.09 22.02 2.41
C LEU A 46 -20.53 20.61 2.61
N THR A 47 -20.60 19.79 1.57
CA THR A 47 -20.00 18.45 1.55
C THR A 47 -18.69 18.51 0.78
N LEU A 48 -17.60 18.21 1.46
CA LEU A 48 -16.27 18.07 0.87
C LEU A 48 -16.01 16.59 0.64
N LEU A 49 -15.92 16.17 -0.62
CA LEU A 49 -15.58 14.78 -0.94
C LEU A 49 -14.11 14.54 -0.63
N VAL A 50 -13.82 13.35 -0.09
CA VAL A 50 -12.45 12.93 0.19
C VAL A 50 -12.01 11.92 -0.85
N ASP A 51 -10.83 12.16 -1.43
CA ASP A 51 -10.15 11.24 -2.33
C ASP A 51 -8.83 10.80 -1.70
N TYR A 52 -8.44 9.56 -1.95
CA TYR A 52 -7.25 8.95 -1.37
C TYR A 52 -6.39 8.32 -2.45
N THR A 53 -5.10 8.60 -2.40
CA THR A 53 -4.11 7.85 -3.18
C THR A 53 -3.27 7.01 -2.24
N LEU A 54 -3.32 5.69 -2.42
CA LEU A 54 -2.44 4.76 -1.74
C LEU A 54 -1.21 4.51 -2.61
N GLN A 55 -0.03 4.85 -2.11
CA GLN A 55 1.23 4.56 -2.79
C GLN A 55 1.92 3.39 -2.08
N THR A 56 2.31 2.37 -2.85
CA THR A 56 3.00 1.18 -2.34
C THR A 56 4.29 0.94 -3.08
N SER A 57 5.29 0.40 -2.40
CA SER A 57 6.56 0.00 -2.98
C SER A 57 6.76 -1.51 -2.89
N LEU A 58 7.47 -2.04 -3.89
CA LEU A 58 8.05 -3.38 -3.90
C LEU A 58 9.53 -3.21 -4.21
N SER A 59 10.40 -3.76 -3.37
CA SER A 59 11.84 -3.79 -3.59
C SER A 59 12.43 -5.15 -3.23
N MET A 60 13.52 -5.50 -3.89
CA MET A 60 14.31 -6.67 -3.53
C MET A 60 15.41 -6.24 -2.54
N VAL A 61 15.51 -6.94 -1.41
CA VAL A 61 16.47 -6.61 -0.34
C VAL A 61 17.90 -6.96 -0.76
N ASN A 62 18.08 -8.12 -1.40
CA ASN A 62 19.39 -8.57 -1.89
C ASN A 62 19.37 -8.82 -3.40
N HIS A 63 20.06 -7.95 -4.14
CA HIS A 63 20.15 -8.01 -5.60
C HIS A 63 21.35 -8.84 -6.11
N ARG A 64 22.23 -9.32 -5.22
CA ARG A 64 23.40 -10.13 -5.61
C ARG A 64 23.21 -11.58 -5.18
N LEU A 65 22.40 -12.29 -5.95
CA LEU A 65 22.26 -13.72 -5.84
C LEU A 65 23.27 -14.36 -6.80
N GLN A 66 24.34 -14.92 -6.24
CA GLN A 66 25.30 -15.72 -6.97
C GLN A 66 25.36 -17.10 -6.33
N SER A 67 25.14 -18.11 -7.15
CA SER A 67 25.39 -19.50 -6.81
C SER A 67 26.43 -20.04 -7.78
N PHE A 68 27.28 -20.94 -7.28
CA PHE A 68 28.30 -21.59 -8.09
C PHE A 68 27.86 -23.02 -8.38
N PHE A 69 28.04 -23.44 -9.62
CA PHE A 69 27.88 -24.85 -9.97
C PHE A 69 28.98 -25.67 -9.31
N GLY A 70 28.59 -26.57 -8.42
CA GLY A 70 29.49 -27.43 -7.66
C GLY A 70 28.71 -28.53 -6.94
N GLY A 71 29.43 -29.51 -6.40
CA GLY A 71 28.84 -30.69 -5.74
C GLY A 71 29.20 -32.00 -6.42
N THR A 72 28.78 -33.11 -5.82
CA THR A 72 28.99 -34.45 -6.39
C THR A 72 27.90 -34.72 -7.43
N VAL A 73 28.30 -35.18 -8.62
CA VAL A 73 27.35 -35.53 -9.67
C VAL A 73 26.45 -36.67 -9.19
N MET A 74 25.16 -36.39 -9.04
CA MET A 74 24.14 -37.33 -8.62
C MET A 74 22.98 -37.29 -9.62
N GLY A 75 22.46 -38.46 -10.00
CA GLY A 75 21.26 -38.54 -10.85
C GLY A 75 20.00 -38.23 -10.06
N GLU A 76 18.93 -37.79 -10.75
CA GLU A 76 17.65 -37.39 -10.14
C GLU A 76 17.08 -38.45 -9.20
N SER A 77 17.11 -39.73 -9.60
CA SER A 77 16.62 -40.85 -8.80
C SER A 77 17.43 -41.13 -7.52
N GLY A 78 18.62 -40.54 -7.40
CA GLY A 78 19.50 -40.67 -6.24
C GLY A 78 19.35 -39.55 -5.22
N MET A 79 18.73 -38.43 -5.59
CA MET A 79 18.55 -37.25 -4.74
C MET A 79 17.55 -37.55 -3.62
N LYS A 80 17.90 -37.20 -2.39
CA LYS A 80 17.07 -37.42 -1.19
C LYS A 80 16.79 -36.14 -0.43
N THR A 81 17.72 -35.20 -0.44
CA THR A 81 17.57 -33.90 0.24
C THR A 81 17.68 -32.75 -0.77
N VAL A 82 17.29 -31.55 -0.33
CA VAL A 82 17.30 -30.35 -1.19
C VAL A 82 18.71 -29.93 -1.57
N GLU A 83 19.68 -30.25 -0.72
CA GLU A 83 21.10 -29.99 -0.91
C GLU A 83 21.71 -30.90 -1.99
N ASP A 84 21.13 -32.09 -2.24
CA ASP A 84 21.53 -32.96 -3.35
C ASP A 84 21.21 -32.33 -4.72
N VAL A 85 20.29 -31.36 -4.74
CA VAL A 85 19.85 -30.66 -5.96
C VAL A 85 20.72 -29.44 -6.25
N GLY A 86 21.17 -28.71 -5.23
CA GLY A 86 22.07 -27.57 -5.40
C GLY A 86 22.14 -26.62 -4.21
N SER A 87 22.91 -25.56 -4.37
CA SER A 87 23.04 -24.50 -3.35
C SER A 87 21.74 -23.67 -3.27
N PRO A 88 21.24 -23.37 -2.06
CA PRO A 88 20.01 -22.61 -1.89
C PRO A 88 20.17 -21.15 -2.33
N LEU A 89 19.10 -20.60 -2.91
CA LEU A 89 18.98 -19.19 -3.26
C LEU A 89 17.84 -18.55 -2.46
N LYS A 90 18.14 -17.48 -1.73
CA LYS A 90 17.14 -16.74 -0.94
C LYS A 90 16.74 -15.46 -1.65
N TYR A 91 15.48 -15.40 -2.11
CA TYR A 91 14.88 -14.20 -2.66
C TYR A 91 14.10 -13.48 -1.56
N GLU A 92 14.47 -12.24 -1.26
CA GLU A 92 13.83 -11.46 -0.20
C GLU A 92 13.27 -10.16 -0.78
N PHE A 93 11.97 -9.98 -0.60
CA PHE A 93 11.21 -8.85 -1.11
C PHE A 93 10.63 -8.07 0.06
N GLN A 94 10.72 -6.75 -0.01
CA GLN A 94 10.07 -5.85 0.92
C GLN A 94 8.91 -5.15 0.21
N VAL A 95 7.74 -5.22 0.83
CA VAL A 95 6.52 -4.56 0.35
C VAL A 95 5.96 -3.69 1.47
N GLY A 96 5.57 -2.47 1.13
CA GLY A 96 4.96 -1.57 2.11
C GLY A 96 4.39 -0.30 1.50
N PRO A 97 3.66 0.50 2.30
CA PRO A 97 3.23 1.82 1.89
C PRO A 97 4.42 2.77 1.74
N MET A 98 4.37 3.65 0.74
CA MET A 98 5.27 4.80 0.61
C MET A 98 4.73 5.93 1.51
N GLY A 99 5.20 5.99 2.76
CA GLY A 99 4.89 7.05 3.72
C GLY A 99 3.98 6.62 4.87
N GLU A 100 3.58 7.60 5.70
CA GLU A 100 2.59 7.43 6.77
C GLU A 100 1.20 7.32 6.13
N GLY A 101 0.85 6.10 5.75
CA GLY A 101 -0.39 5.78 5.04
C GLY A 101 -1.43 5.14 5.95
N LEU A 102 -2.68 5.36 5.59
CA LEU A 102 -3.85 4.77 6.24
C LEU A 102 -3.78 3.24 6.19
N VAL A 103 -3.57 2.62 7.35
CA VAL A 103 -3.36 1.18 7.49
C VAL A 103 -4.70 0.44 7.36
N GLY A 104 -4.72 -0.66 6.60
CA GLY A 104 -5.55 -1.82 6.97
C GLY A 104 -6.81 -2.14 6.17
N LEU A 105 -7.02 -1.67 4.93
CA LEU A 105 -8.27 -2.01 4.20
C LEU A 105 -8.09 -2.41 2.73
N GLY A 106 -6.86 -2.44 2.23
CA GLY A 106 -6.55 -2.96 0.90
C GLY A 106 -5.84 -4.30 1.00
N THR A 107 -6.23 -5.26 0.17
CA THR A 107 -5.41 -6.45 -0.07
C THR A 107 -4.40 -6.10 -1.15
N LEU A 108 -3.12 -6.07 -0.79
CA LEU A 108 -2.07 -6.06 -1.78
C LEU A 108 -1.76 -7.51 -2.17
N VAL A 109 -1.88 -7.80 -3.46
CA VAL A 109 -1.55 -9.12 -4.01
C VAL A 109 -0.21 -9.01 -4.72
N LEU A 110 0.76 -9.80 -4.28
CA LEU A 110 2.04 -9.93 -4.96
C LEU A 110 1.99 -11.15 -5.88
N GLY A 111 2.04 -10.92 -7.19
CA GLY A 111 2.24 -11.97 -8.19
C GLY A 111 3.73 -12.17 -8.45
N LEU A 112 4.21 -13.40 -8.36
CA LEU A 112 5.59 -13.76 -8.71
C LEU A 112 5.58 -14.82 -9.81
N GLU A 113 6.18 -14.49 -10.94
CA GLU A 113 6.52 -15.49 -11.96
C GLU A 113 7.84 -16.15 -11.57
N TRP A 114 7.79 -17.47 -11.35
CA TRP A 114 8.94 -18.22 -10.87
C TRP A 114 9.67 -18.90 -12.04
N PRO A 115 11.00 -18.73 -12.19
CA PRO A 115 11.75 -19.34 -13.27
C PRO A 115 12.10 -20.80 -12.94
N TYR A 116 11.09 -21.68 -13.00
CA TYR A 116 11.26 -23.11 -12.64
C TYR A 116 12.01 -23.91 -13.72
N GLU A 117 12.07 -23.44 -14.95
CA GLU A 117 12.62 -24.18 -16.10
C GLU A 117 13.33 -23.22 -17.06
N VAL A 118 14.40 -23.70 -17.70
CA VAL A 118 15.03 -23.04 -18.84
C VAL A 118 14.38 -23.46 -20.16
N SER A 119 14.58 -22.69 -21.22
CA SER A 119 13.92 -22.87 -22.53
C SER A 119 14.06 -24.25 -23.19
N ASN A 120 15.01 -25.09 -22.75
CA ASN A 120 15.24 -26.43 -23.28
C ASN A 120 14.53 -27.55 -22.48
N GLY A 121 13.68 -27.19 -21.51
CA GLY A 121 12.93 -28.17 -20.74
C GLY A 121 13.63 -28.68 -19.47
N LYS A 122 14.76 -28.06 -19.09
CA LYS A 122 15.50 -28.44 -17.88
C LYS A 122 15.10 -27.57 -16.71
N TRP A 123 14.95 -28.18 -15.54
CA TRP A 123 14.61 -27.46 -14.32
C TRP A 123 15.74 -26.49 -13.94
N LEU A 124 15.36 -25.34 -13.40
CA LEU A 124 16.27 -24.26 -13.01
C LEU A 124 16.21 -24.00 -11.51
N LEU A 125 15.08 -23.46 -11.01
CA LEU A 125 14.88 -23.15 -9.60
C LEU A 125 13.65 -23.88 -9.04
N TYR A 126 13.83 -24.53 -7.89
CA TYR A 126 12.77 -25.23 -7.18
C TYR A 126 12.40 -24.44 -5.92
N PRO A 127 11.13 -24.02 -5.74
CA PRO A 127 10.70 -23.41 -4.49
C PRO A 127 10.78 -24.43 -3.35
N THR A 128 11.51 -24.09 -2.29
CA THR A 128 11.68 -24.95 -1.12
C THR A 128 10.86 -24.47 0.06
N GLU A 129 10.80 -23.16 0.27
CA GLU A 129 10.10 -22.50 1.37
C GLU A 129 9.64 -21.11 0.95
N ILE A 130 8.46 -20.70 1.41
CA ILE A 130 7.95 -19.33 1.29
C ILE A 130 7.56 -18.87 2.68
N THR A 131 8.25 -17.84 3.18
CA THR A 131 7.92 -17.21 4.46
C THR A 131 7.41 -15.80 4.22
N ILE A 132 6.42 -15.39 5.02
CA ILE A 132 5.84 -14.05 4.96
C ILE A 132 5.95 -13.44 6.35
N HIS A 133 6.66 -12.32 6.44
CA HIS A 133 6.79 -11.55 7.68
C HIS A 133 5.99 -10.25 7.54
N GLY A 134 4.99 -10.06 8.37
CA GLY A 134 4.16 -8.85 8.38
C GLY A 134 3.54 -8.59 9.76
N ASN A 135 3.04 -7.37 9.97
CA ASN A 135 2.40 -6.96 11.22
C ASN A 135 0.95 -7.47 11.37
N GLY A 136 0.42 -8.18 10.38
CA GLY A 136 -0.94 -8.74 10.39
C GLY A 136 -0.92 -10.26 10.36
N SER A 137 -1.92 -10.87 10.99
CA SER A 137 -2.22 -12.29 10.86
C SER A 137 -2.78 -12.57 9.46
N TRP A 138 -2.06 -13.37 8.67
CA TRP A 138 -2.59 -13.95 7.44
C TRP A 138 -3.59 -15.07 7.79
N PRO A 139 -4.75 -15.16 7.12
CA PRO A 139 -5.65 -16.31 7.25
C PRO A 139 -5.07 -17.58 6.60
#